data_AF-A0A1H6C9F3-F1
#
_entry.id   AF-A0A1H6C9F3-F1
#
_cell.length_a   1.000
_cell.length_b   1.000
_cell.length_c   1.000
_cell.angle_alpha   90.00
_cell.angle_beta   90.00
_cell.angle_gamma   90.00
#
_symmetry.space_group_name_H-M   'P 1'
#
loop_
_entity.id
_entity.type
_entity.pdbx_description
1 polymer ?
#
loop_
_entity_poly.entity_id
_entity_poly.type
_entity_poly.pdbx_seq_one_letter_code
_entity_poly.pdbx_strand_id
1 'polypeptide(L)'
;MRWQRKTDWQSADGTVTDVEVVQGRGGPIYTVSFNYKVGEHWYGGFFTNSSEYKKDDSISVRYDPADPDRNEYTVAASRAHLWTVLVVVIFAGLLIWKAVSTASR
;
A
#
# COMPACT_ATOMS: atom_id res chain seq x y z
N MET A 1 2.25 31.46 -1.55
CA MET A 1 3.13 30.54 -2.29
C MET A 1 3.15 29.20 -1.57
N ARG A 2 2.50 28.15 -2.12
CA ARG A 2 2.57 26.80 -1.55
C ARG A 2 3.86 26.16 -2.04
N TRP A 3 4.88 26.14 -1.19
CA TRP A 3 6.09 25.36 -1.40
C TRP A 3 5.72 23.88 -1.34
N GLN A 4 5.53 23.23 -2.49
CA GLN A 4 5.57 21.77 -2.57
C GLN A 4 7.01 21.37 -2.27
N ARG A 5 7.29 20.85 -1.06
CA ARG A 5 8.57 20.16 -0.81
C ARG A 5 8.64 19.03 -1.83
N LYS A 6 9.53 19.14 -2.82
CA LYS A 6 10.01 17.97 -3.56
C LYS A 6 10.68 17.10 -2.50
N THR A 7 10.06 15.98 -2.16
CA THR A 7 10.76 14.96 -1.38
C THR A 7 11.85 14.41 -2.29
N ASP A 8 13.11 14.61 -1.90
CA ASP A 8 14.27 14.06 -2.60
C ASP A 8 14.40 12.58 -2.24
N TRP A 9 13.55 11.76 -2.88
CA TRP A 9 13.52 10.33 -2.71
C TRP A 9 14.89 9.71 -3.01
N GLN A 10 15.39 8.88 -2.09
CA GLN A 10 16.58 8.06 -2.30
C GLN A 10 16.19 6.62 -2.61
N SER A 11 17.07 5.88 -3.29
CA SER A 11 16.90 4.46 -3.57
C SER A 11 17.81 3.62 -2.68
N ALA A 12 17.28 2.50 -2.19
CA ALA A 12 18.04 1.42 -1.57
C ALA A 12 17.70 0.10 -2.24
N ASP A 13 18.64 -0.84 -2.17
CA ASP A 13 18.38 -2.22 -2.54
C ASP A 13 17.59 -2.88 -1.40
N GLY A 14 16.46 -3.47 -1.77
CA GLY A 14 15.61 -4.26 -0.91
C GLY A 14 15.57 -5.72 -1.32
N THR A 15 15.09 -6.55 -0.41
CA THR A 15 14.92 -7.98 -0.63
C THR A 15 13.50 -8.36 -0.28
N VAL A 16 12.88 -9.16 -1.15
CA VAL A 16 11.57 -9.75 -0.88
C VAL A 16 11.71 -10.79 0.23
N THR A 17 10.99 -10.61 1.34
CA THR A 17 11.05 -11.51 2.49
C THR A 17 9.96 -12.57 2.45
N ASP A 18 8.81 -12.24 1.86
CA ASP A 18 7.65 -13.12 1.77
C ASP A 18 6.72 -12.71 0.61
N VAL A 19 5.99 -13.68 0.06
CA VAL A 19 5.02 -13.46 -1.02
C VAL A 19 3.76 -14.28 -0.74
N GLU A 20 2.65 -13.60 -0.51
CA GLU A 20 1.33 -14.21 -0.40
C GLU A 20 0.59 -14.12 -1.73
N VAL A 21 -0.01 -15.22 -2.18
CA VAL A 21 -0.76 -15.27 -3.44
C VAL A 21 -2.25 -15.42 -3.16
N VAL A 22 -3.04 -14.46 -3.63
CA VAL A 22 -4.50 -14.51 -3.59
C VAL A 22 -5.03 -14.73 -5.01
N GLN A 23 -5.79 -15.80 -5.21
CA GLN A 23 -6.44 -16.08 -6.49
C GLN A 23 -7.68 -15.18 -6.65
N GLY A 24 -7.60 -14.23 -7.60
CA GLY A 24 -8.71 -13.36 -7.96
C GLY A 24 -9.39 -13.78 -9.27
N ARG A 25 -10.60 -13.28 -9.53
CA ARG A 25 -11.32 -13.49 -10.81
C ARG A 25 -10.55 -12.96 -12.05
N GLY A 26 -9.57 -12.07 -11.86
CA GLY A 26 -8.74 -11.49 -12.92
C GLY A 26 -7.33 -12.08 -13.01
N GLY A 27 -7.02 -13.14 -12.26
CA GLY A 27 -5.68 -13.73 -12.16
C GLY A 27 -5.09 -13.66 -10.74
N PRO A 28 -3.88 -14.21 -10.54
CA PRO A 28 -3.22 -14.18 -9.25
C PRO A 28 -2.81 -12.75 -8.89
N ILE A 29 -3.03 -12.39 -7.63
CA ILE A 29 -2.58 -11.15 -7.01
C ILE A 29 -1.55 -11.52 -5.95
N TYR A 30 -0.37 -10.91 -6.03
CA TYR A 30 0.76 -11.16 -5.16
C TYR A 30 0.89 -10.02 -4.16
N THR A 31 0.79 -10.32 -2.87
CA THR A 31 1.16 -9.42 -1.79
C THR A 31 2.60 -9.72 -1.41
N VAL A 32 3.49 -8.78 -1.69
CA VAL A 32 4.93 -8.90 -1.55
C VAL A 32 5.38 -8.14 -0.33
N SER A 33 5.92 -8.83 0.67
CA SER A 33 6.59 -8.22 1.81
C SER A 33 8.08 -8.09 1.52
N PHE A 34 8.67 -6.96 1.89
CA PHE A 34 10.07 -6.68 1.62
C PHE A 34 10.76 -5.95 2.76
N ASN A 35 12.08 -6.03 2.78
CA ASN A 35 12.94 -5.24 3.65
C ASN A 35 14.03 -4.50 2.84
N TYR A 36 14.61 -3.46 3.41
CA TYR A 36 15.77 -2.75 2.85
C TYR A 36 16.58 -2.13 4.00
N LYS A 37 17.87 -1.91 3.78
CA LYS A 37 18.78 -1.34 4.79
C LYS A 37 19.09 0.12 4.48
N VAL A 38 18.99 0.99 5.48
CA VAL A 38 19.46 2.39 5.42
C VAL A 38 20.40 2.61 6.60
N GLY A 39 21.69 2.81 6.32
CA GLY A 39 22.72 2.82 7.34
C GLY A 39 22.79 1.48 8.09
N GLU A 40 22.58 1.49 9.40
CA GLU A 40 22.54 0.28 10.24
C GLU A 40 21.13 -0.24 10.54
N HIS A 41 20.10 0.44 10.04
CA HIS A 41 18.71 0.11 10.35
C HIS A 41 18.01 -0.59 9.18
N TRP A 42 17.17 -1.55 9.52
CA TRP A 42 16.32 -2.26 8.58
C TRP A 42 14.92 -1.66 8.59
N TYR A 43 14.41 -1.41 7.39
CA TYR A 43 13.07 -0.91 7.12
C TYR A 43 12.33 -1.91 6.24
N GLY A 44 11.01 -1.82 6.18
CA GLY A 44 10.22 -2.75 5.39
C GLY A 44 8.83 -2.25 5.09
N GLY A 45 8.11 -3.06 4.34
CA GLY A 45 6.74 -2.79 3.96
C GLY A 45 6.18 -3.93 3.13
N PHE A 46 4.99 -3.70 2.59
CA PHE A 46 4.38 -4.61 1.65
C PHE A 46 3.74 -3.82 0.50
N PHE A 47 3.63 -4.46 -0.66
CA PHE A 47 2.83 -3.97 -1.77
C PHE A 47 2.08 -5.11 -2.44
N THR A 48 1.06 -4.77 -3.21
CA THR A 48 0.27 -5.75 -3.96
C THR A 48 0.41 -5.48 -5.45
N ASN A 49 0.72 -6.51 -6.23
CA ASN A 49 0.90 -6.42 -7.68
C ASN A 49 0.37 -7.70 -8.37
N SER A 50 0.05 -7.63 -9.66
CA SER A 50 -0.26 -8.79 -10.50
C SER A 50 0.98 -9.46 -11.09
N SER A 51 2.15 -8.83 -10.96
CA SER A 51 3.44 -9.41 -11.35
C SER A 51 3.90 -10.47 -10.34
N GLU A 52 4.49 -11.55 -10.86
CA GLU A 52 5.08 -12.59 -10.03
C GLU A 52 6.38 -12.10 -9.38
N TYR A 53 6.50 -12.30 -8.07
CA TYR A 53 7.71 -12.10 -7.27
C TYR A 53 8.01 -13.36 -6.49
N LYS A 54 9.28 -13.57 -6.16
CA LYS A 54 9.75 -14.68 -5.34
C LYS A 54 10.46 -14.17 -4.10
N LYS A 55 10.43 -14.99 -3.06
CA LYS A 55 11.26 -14.77 -1.89
C LYS A 55 12.73 -14.67 -2.30
N ASP A 56 13.44 -13.76 -1.65
CA ASP A 56 14.84 -13.42 -1.89
C ASP A 56 15.11 -12.65 -3.20
N ASP A 57 14.07 -12.28 -3.97
CA ASP A 57 14.23 -11.38 -5.12
C ASP A 57 14.74 -10.00 -4.67
N SER A 58 15.68 -9.45 -5.44
CA SER A 58 16.14 -8.07 -5.26
C SER A 58 15.17 -7.08 -5.88
N ILE A 59 14.83 -6.04 -5.13
CA ILE A 59 13.99 -4.94 -5.58
C ILE A 59 14.66 -3.59 -5.30
N SER A 60 14.30 -2.55 -6.04
CA SER A 60 14.69 -1.18 -5.69
C SER A 60 13.57 -0.54 -4.90
N VAL A 61 13.88 0.03 -3.74
CA VAL A 61 12.91 0.73 -2.88
C VAL A 61 13.27 2.19 -2.83
N ARG A 62 12.35 3.07 -3.24
CA ARG A 62 12.49 4.50 -3.03
C ARG A 62 11.91 4.92 -1.67
N TYR A 63 12.69 5.62 -0.86
CA TYR A 63 12.32 6.09 0.48
C TYR A 63 12.62 7.57 0.70
N ASP A 64 11.92 8.18 1.64
CA ASP A 64 12.18 9.56 2.09
C ASP A 64 13.35 9.53 3.09
N PRO A 65 14.52 10.13 2.81
CA PRO A 65 15.66 10.07 3.73
C PRO A 65 15.39 10.79 5.06
N ALA A 66 14.40 11.68 5.13
CA ALA A 66 13.98 12.32 6.37
C ALA A 66 13.05 11.42 7.23
N ASP A 67 12.43 10.42 6.61
CA ASP A 67 11.53 9.46 7.25
C ASP A 67 11.62 8.11 6.50
N PRO A 68 12.65 7.28 6.77
CA PRO A 68 12.91 6.11 5.95
C PRO A 68 11.82 5.05 6.00
N ASP A 69 10.88 5.07 6.96
CA ASP A 69 9.68 4.22 6.95
C ASP A 69 8.71 4.59 5.81
N ARG A 70 8.78 5.84 5.34
CA ARG A 70 7.97 6.34 4.23
C ARG A 70 8.64 5.95 2.91
N ASN A 71 8.17 4.86 2.32
CA ASN A 71 8.61 4.37 1.01
C ASN A 71 7.53 4.48 -0.07
N GLU A 72 7.93 4.39 -1.34
CA GLU A 72 7.02 4.57 -2.48
C GLU A 72 5.85 3.58 -2.48
N TYR A 73 6.10 2.37 -1.97
CA TYR A 73 5.12 1.28 -1.90
C TYR A 73 4.09 1.51 -0.79
N THR A 74 4.51 1.94 0.40
CA THR A 74 3.62 2.30 1.51
C THR A 74 2.82 3.56 1.19
N VAL A 75 3.40 4.55 0.51
CA VAL A 75 2.65 5.74 0.05
C VAL A 75 1.59 5.38 -0.99
N ALA A 76 1.88 4.46 -1.91
CA ALA A 76 0.91 3.95 -2.87
C ALA A 76 -0.21 3.13 -2.20
N ALA A 77 0.14 2.25 -1.26
CA ALA A 77 -0.80 1.46 -0.48
C ALA A 77 -1.71 2.32 0.41
N SER A 78 -1.16 3.37 1.03
CA SER A 78 -1.91 4.30 1.88
C SER A 78 -2.94 5.12 1.09
N ARG A 79 -2.63 5.46 -0.18
CA ARG A 79 -3.65 6.00 -1.10
C ARG A 79 -4.75 5.00 -1.38
N ALA A 80 -4.43 3.75 -1.69
CA ALA A 80 -5.44 2.72 -1.96
C ALA A 80 -6.36 2.47 -0.74
N HIS A 81 -5.81 2.46 0.47
CA HIS A 81 -6.58 2.24 1.70
C HIS A 81 -7.60 3.35 1.97
N LEU A 82 -7.25 4.62 1.68
CA LEU A 82 -8.19 5.75 1.79
C LEU A 82 -9.39 5.60 0.84
N TRP A 83 -9.19 5.09 -0.38
CA TRP A 83 -10.30 4.86 -1.32
C TRP A 83 -11.21 3.71 -0.85
N THR A 84 -10.65 2.62 -0.34
CA THR A 84 -11.43 1.48 0.17
C THR A 84 -12.30 1.89 1.37
N VAL A 85 -11.73 2.64 2.32
CA VAL A 85 -12.48 3.16 3.48
C VAL A 85 -13.61 4.09 3.03
N LEU A 86 -13.36 4.96 2.06
CA LEU A 86 -14.35 5.90 1.54
C LEU A 86 -15.52 5.18 0.85
N VAL A 87 -15.26 4.11 0.09
CA VAL A 87 -16.31 3.27 -0.52
C VAL A 87 -17.15 2.56 0.55
N VAL A 88 -16.52 1.98 1.59
CA VAL A 88 -17.25 1.30 2.67
C VAL A 88 -18.14 2.26 3.45
N VAL A 89 -17.67 3.47 3.75
CA VAL A 89 -18.46 4.49 4.46
C VAL A 89 -19.66 4.95 3.63
N ILE A 90 -19.50 5.15 2.33
CA ILE A 90 -20.61 5.53 1.43
C ILE A 90 -21.66 4.41 1.36
N PHE A 91 -21.23 3.15 1.20
CA PHE A 91 -22.16 2.02 1.17
C PHE A 91 -22.89 1.82 2.51
N ALA A 92 -22.19 1.94 3.64
CA ALA A 92 -22.81 1.86 4.96
C ALA A 92 -23.84 2.99 5.17
N GLY A 93 -23.51 4.21 4.75
CA GLY A 93 -24.44 5.35 4.81
C GLY A 93 -25.71 5.14 3.97
N LEU A 94 -25.57 4.59 2.76
CA LEU A 94 -26.70 4.29 1.88
C LEU A 94 -27.61 3.18 2.44
N LEU A 95 -27.03 2.15 3.07
CA LEU A 95 -27.79 1.07 3.69
C LEU A 95 -28.56 1.54 4.92
N ILE A 96 -27.94 2.37 5.78
CA ILE A 96 -28.61 2.98 6.93
C ILE A 96 -29.75 3.89 6.47
N TRP A 97 -29.52 4.74 5.48
CA TRP A 97 -30.57 5.60 4.92
C TRP A 97 -31.74 4.80 4.34
N LYS A 98 -31.45 3.73 3.57
CA LYS A 98 -32.47 2.80 3.07
C LYS A 98 -33.26 2.13 4.19
N ALA A 99 -32.59 1.62 5.22
CA ALA A 99 -33.23 0.98 6.37
C ALA A 99 -34.16 1.96 7.11
N VAL A 100 -33.69 3.19 7.37
CA VAL A 100 -34.49 4.24 8.03
C VAL A 100 -35.69 4.65 7.17
N SER A 101 -35.51 4.84 5.86
CA SER A 101 -36.60 5.21 4.94
C SER A 101 -37.67 4.12 4.76
N THR A 102 -37.30 2.85 5.02
CA THR A 102 -38.20 1.71 4.93
C THR A 102 -38.96 1.51 6.24
N ALA A 103 -38.35 1.80 7.38
CA ALA A 103 -38.97 1.72 8.71
C ALA A 103 -39.95 2.87 9.01
N SER A 104 -39.89 3.98 8.25
CA SER A 104 -40.77 5.14 8.40
C SER A 104 -42.02 5.13 7.49
N ARG A 105 -42.37 3.98 6.91
CA ARG A 105 -43.60 3.75 6.12
C ARG A 105 -44.47 2.71 6.81
#